data_AF-A0A267TIB2-F1
#
_entry.id   AF-A0A267TIB2-F1
#
_cell.length_a   1.000
_cell.length_b   1.000
_cell.length_c   1.000
_cell.angle_alpha   90.00
_cell.angle_beta   90.00
_cell.angle_gamma   90.00
#
_symmetry.space_group_name_H-M   'P 1'
#
loop_
_entity.id
_entity.type
_entity.pdbx_description
1 polymer ?
#
loop_
_entity_poly.entity_id
_entity_poly.type
_entity_poly.pdbx_seq_one_letter_code
_entity_poly.pdbx_strand_id
1 'polypeptide(L)'
;MSTSSNNSIFSPFTGLLLALAILFQYLLPWWSMALASAIAAFLLASSAGGAFRIGAFINILVWLALAFWSHWRSEGILTTKIAGVLPLGGSAVALFVVTLVVGGLIGGLGALSGFQIRQLIKK
;
A
#
# COMPACT_ATOMS: atom_id res chain seq x y z
N MET A 1 15.71 22.60 -25.83
CA MET A 1 16.04 21.18 -25.60
C MET A 1 15.01 20.63 -24.62
N SER A 2 13.89 20.13 -25.15
CA SER A 2 12.70 19.78 -24.36
C SER A 2 12.68 18.29 -23.99
N THR A 3 11.93 18.03 -22.91
CA THR A 3 11.24 16.77 -22.55
C THR A 3 12.05 15.59 -22.01
N SER A 4 11.99 15.42 -20.69
CA SER A 4 11.38 14.23 -20.06
C SER A 4 11.33 14.47 -18.55
N SER A 5 10.30 15.19 -18.10
CA SER A 5 9.81 15.02 -16.73
C SER A 5 9.35 13.56 -16.64
N ASN A 6 10.26 12.68 -16.20
CA ASN A 6 10.00 11.27 -16.01
C ASN A 6 9.07 11.17 -14.80
N ASN A 7 7.78 11.31 -15.07
CA ASN A 7 6.72 11.29 -14.09
C ASN A 7 6.54 9.85 -13.59
N SER A 8 7.49 9.35 -12.82
CA SER A 8 7.45 8.02 -12.20
C SER A 8 6.13 7.77 -11.42
N ILE A 9 5.47 8.86 -10.99
CA ILE A 9 4.16 8.87 -10.36
C ILE A 9 3.04 8.43 -11.34
N PHE A 10 3.06 8.88 -12.61
CA PHE A 10 2.07 8.52 -13.64
C PHE A 10 2.51 7.33 -14.51
N SER A 11 3.35 6.45 -13.95
CA SER A 11 3.79 5.25 -14.66
C SER A 11 2.66 4.23 -14.80
N PRO A 12 2.68 3.36 -15.83
CA PRO A 12 1.70 2.28 -15.97
C PRO A 12 1.74 1.30 -14.78
N PHE A 13 2.87 1.22 -14.08
CA PHE A 13 3.01 0.47 -12.84
C PHE A 13 2.11 1.00 -11.73
N THR A 14 2.09 2.32 -11.52
CA THR A 14 1.24 2.96 -10.51
C THR A 14 -0.23 2.69 -10.78
N GLY A 15 -0.65 2.81 -12.05
CA GLY A 15 -2.04 2.56 -12.46
C GLY A 15 -2.45 1.09 -12.24
N LEU A 16 -1.60 0.15 -12.61
CA LEU A 16 -1.85 -1.28 -12.39
C LEU A 16 -1.92 -1.62 -10.90
N LEU A 17 -1.01 -1.07 -10.08
CA LEU A 17 -0.99 -1.31 -8.65
C LEU A 17 -2.24 -0.75 -7.98
N LEU A 18 -2.70 0.45 -8.35
CA LEU A 18 -3.96 1.02 -7.88
C LEU A 18 -5.17 0.15 -8.25
N ALA A 19 -5.26 -0.29 -9.50
CA ALA A 19 -6.36 -1.13 -9.95
C ALA A 19 -6.39 -2.49 -9.20
N LEU A 20 -5.24 -3.16 -9.08
CA LEU A 20 -5.10 -4.41 -8.33
C LEU A 20 -5.41 -4.21 -6.85
N ALA A 21 -4.92 -3.13 -6.24
CA ALA A 21 -5.18 -2.81 -4.85
C ALA A 21 -6.68 -2.68 -4.57
N ILE A 22 -7.41 -1.92 -5.38
CA ILE A 22 -8.87 -1.73 -5.23
C ILE A 22 -9.61 -3.06 -5.43
N LEU A 23 -9.25 -3.81 -6.47
CA LEU A 23 -9.92 -5.06 -6.82
C LEU A 23 -9.68 -6.13 -5.74
N PHE A 24 -8.47 -6.21 -5.21
CA PHE A 24 -8.12 -7.15 -4.15
C PHE A 24 -8.75 -6.75 -2.82
N GLN A 25 -8.87 -5.45 -2.52
CA GLN A 25 -9.57 -4.98 -1.33
C GLN A 25 -11.05 -5.37 -1.31
N TYR A 26 -11.68 -5.50 -2.49
CA TYR A 26 -13.09 -5.86 -2.61
C TYR A 26 -13.32 -7.38 -2.55
N LEU A 27 -12.43 -8.15 -3.16
CA LEU A 27 -12.60 -9.60 -3.31
C LEU A 27 -11.87 -10.43 -2.24
N LEU A 28 -10.80 -9.91 -1.66
CA LEU A 28 -9.92 -10.64 -0.75
C LEU A 28 -9.73 -9.90 0.58
N PRO A 29 -9.29 -10.60 1.63
CA PRO A 29 -8.94 -9.96 2.90
C PRO A 29 -7.72 -9.07 2.73
N TRP A 30 -7.50 -8.19 3.71
CA TRP A 30 -6.50 -7.12 3.71
C TRP A 30 -5.05 -7.56 3.41
N TRP A 31 -4.65 -8.80 3.68
CA TRP A 31 -3.32 -9.34 3.35
C TRP A 31 -3.05 -9.41 1.84
N SER A 32 -4.11 -9.43 1.02
CA SER A 32 -4.02 -9.44 -0.44
C SER A 32 -3.27 -8.22 -1.01
N MET A 33 -3.18 -7.11 -0.28
CA MET A 33 -2.39 -5.94 -0.69
C MET A 33 -0.91 -6.25 -0.94
N ALA A 34 -0.32 -7.15 -0.14
CA ALA A 34 1.05 -7.62 -0.36
C ALA A 34 1.18 -8.31 -1.72
N LEU A 35 0.15 -9.09 -2.10
CA LEU A 35 0.11 -9.83 -3.34
C LEU A 35 -0.14 -8.92 -4.54
N ALA A 36 -1.06 -7.95 -4.41
CA ALA A 36 -1.32 -6.94 -5.43
C ALA A 36 -0.06 -6.13 -5.77
N SER A 37 0.64 -5.66 -4.73
CA SER A 37 1.90 -4.93 -4.86
C SER A 37 3.02 -5.78 -5.45
N ALA A 38 3.12 -7.06 -5.04
CA ALA A 38 4.06 -8.01 -5.63
C ALA A 38 3.80 -8.26 -7.13
N ILE A 39 2.54 -8.55 -7.51
CA ILE A 39 2.16 -8.80 -8.91
C ILE A 39 2.43 -7.57 -9.78
N ALA A 40 2.01 -6.39 -9.32
CA ALA A 40 2.24 -5.16 -10.07
C ALA A 40 3.75 -4.89 -10.28
N ALA A 41 4.57 -5.13 -9.24
CA ALA A 41 6.00 -4.90 -9.33
C ALA A 41 6.72 -5.96 -10.16
N PHE A 42 6.28 -7.21 -10.08
CA PHE A 42 6.78 -8.30 -10.92
C PHE A 42 6.60 -7.99 -12.40
N LEU A 43 5.46 -7.43 -12.78
CA LEU A 43 5.13 -7.17 -14.19
C LEU A 43 5.83 -5.91 -14.72
N LEU A 44 5.74 -4.79 -13.99
CA LEU A 44 6.07 -3.46 -14.53
C LEU A 44 7.20 -2.72 -13.81
N ALA A 45 7.68 -3.16 -12.63
CA ALA A 45 8.67 -2.37 -11.90
C ALA A 45 10.05 -2.41 -12.56
N SER A 46 10.64 -1.21 -12.74
CA SER A 46 11.92 -1.03 -13.44
C SER A 46 13.13 -1.08 -12.51
N SER A 47 12.95 -0.80 -11.22
CA SER A 47 14.04 -0.79 -10.22
C SER A 47 13.53 -1.21 -8.84
N ALA A 48 14.38 -1.84 -8.03
CA ALA A 48 14.04 -2.25 -6.66
C ALA A 48 13.62 -1.05 -5.79
N GLY A 49 14.43 0.02 -5.79
CA GLY A 49 14.12 1.23 -5.02
C GLY A 49 12.88 1.99 -5.53
N GLY A 50 12.56 1.90 -6.82
CA GLY A 50 11.30 2.43 -7.36
C GLY A 50 10.10 1.59 -6.95
N ALA A 51 10.21 0.26 -7.03
CA ALA A 51 9.17 -0.68 -6.61
C ALA A 51 8.78 -0.48 -5.15
N PHE A 52 9.77 -0.40 -4.25
CA PHE A 52 9.52 -0.18 -2.82
C PHE A 52 8.80 1.15 -2.57
N ARG A 53 9.33 2.25 -3.11
CA ARG A 53 8.79 3.59 -2.82
C ARG A 53 7.38 3.77 -3.33
N ILE A 54 7.10 3.36 -4.56
CA ILE A 54 5.76 3.48 -5.16
C ILE A 54 4.81 2.49 -4.48
N GLY A 55 5.25 1.24 -4.25
CA GLY A 55 4.44 0.23 -3.57
C GLY A 55 4.04 0.62 -2.14
N ALA A 56 4.98 1.21 -1.40
CA ALA A 56 4.72 1.75 -0.07
C ALA A 56 3.80 2.97 -0.12
N PHE A 57 4.09 3.94 -0.99
CA PHE A 57 3.32 5.18 -1.09
C PHE A 57 1.86 4.93 -1.46
N ILE A 58 1.59 4.08 -2.46
CA ILE A 58 0.22 3.77 -2.86
C ILE A 58 -0.52 3.01 -1.76
N ASN A 59 0.13 2.04 -1.10
CA ASN A 59 -0.52 1.32 -0.01
C ASN A 59 -0.83 2.22 1.19
N ILE A 60 0.07 3.13 1.56
CA ILE A 60 -0.19 4.16 2.58
C ILE A 60 -1.42 4.97 2.18
N LEU A 61 -1.52 5.39 0.92
CA LEU A 61 -2.61 6.25 0.45
C LEU A 61 -3.95 5.52 0.44
N VAL A 62 -3.99 4.26 0.00
CA VAL A 62 -5.20 3.43 0.02
C VAL A 62 -5.63 3.13 1.47
N TRP A 63 -4.68 2.77 2.35
CA TRP A 63 -4.99 2.51 3.74
C TRP A 63 -5.39 3.77 4.51
N LEU A 64 -4.82 4.93 4.18
CA LEU A 64 -5.25 6.21 4.74
C LEU A 64 -6.73 6.47 4.41
N ALA A 65 -7.10 6.33 3.14
CA ALA A 65 -8.47 6.52 2.69
C ALA A 65 -9.43 5.54 3.39
N LEU A 66 -9.06 4.27 3.50
CA LEU A 66 -9.87 3.24 4.16
C LEU A 66 -9.99 3.43 5.66
N ALA A 67 -8.89 3.78 6.33
CA ALA A 67 -8.90 4.05 7.76
C ALA A 67 -9.75 5.30 8.06
N PHE A 68 -9.64 6.34 7.23
CA PHE A 68 -10.41 7.57 7.39
C PHE A 68 -11.90 7.31 7.15
N TRP A 69 -12.23 6.57 6.09
CA TRP A 69 -13.59 6.13 5.80
C TRP A 69 -14.19 5.30 6.94
N SER A 70 -13.41 4.37 7.50
CA SER A 70 -13.85 3.52 8.61
C SER A 70 -14.08 4.32 9.89
N HIS A 71 -13.23 5.32 10.16
CA HIS A 71 -13.38 6.21 11.30
C HIS A 71 -14.63 7.09 11.17
N TRP A 72 -14.86 7.67 10.00
CA TRP A 72 -16.04 8.49 9.72
C TRP A 72 -17.34 7.69 9.84
N ARG A 73 -17.38 6.48 9.25
CA ARG A 73 -18.56 5.61 9.29
C ARG A 73 -18.89 5.09 10.70
N SER A 74 -17.90 5.00 11.58
CA SER A 74 -18.06 4.45 12.92
C SER A 74 -18.24 5.51 14.00
N GLU A 75 -18.32 6.80 13.64
CA GLU A 75 -18.29 7.93 14.58
C GLU A 75 -17.14 7.84 15.61
N GLY A 76 -16.05 7.16 15.24
CA GLY A 76 -14.93 6.85 16.15
C GLY A 76 -15.17 5.76 17.19
N ILE A 77 -16.39 5.24 17.40
CA ILE A 77 -16.69 4.24 18.45
C ILE A 77 -15.86 2.95 18.28
N LEU A 78 -15.76 2.45 17.04
CA LEU A 78 -14.97 1.26 16.73
C LEU A 78 -13.46 1.52 16.89
N THR A 79 -13.01 2.69 16.45
CA THR A 79 -11.61 3.12 16.59
C THR A 79 -11.21 3.24 18.06
N THR A 80 -12.07 3.81 18.91
CA THR A 80 -11.83 3.95 20.36
C THR A 80 -11.86 2.60 21.07
N LYS A 81 -12.76 1.68 20.69
CA LYS A 81 -12.79 0.31 21.22
C LYS A 81 -11.50 -0.45 20.89
N ILE A 82 -11.03 -0.40 19.64
CA ILE A 82 -9.79 -1.07 19.22
C ILE A 82 -8.57 -0.40 19.85
N ALA A 83 -8.56 0.94 19.96
CA ALA A 83 -7.50 1.69 20.64
C ALA A 83 -7.45 1.44 22.16
N GLY A 84 -8.54 0.94 22.75
CA GLY A 84 -8.57 0.47 24.14
C GLY A 84 -8.10 -0.98 24.33
N VAL A 85 -8.17 -1.83 23.29
CA VAL A 85 -7.65 -3.21 23.31
C VAL A 85 -6.14 -3.22 23.03
N LEU A 86 -5.68 -2.35 22.14
CA LEU A 86 -4.25 -2.12 21.95
C LEU A 86 -3.73 -1.23 23.08
N PRO A 87 -2.46 -1.38 23.53
CA PRO A 87 -1.84 -0.52 24.54
C PRO A 87 -1.49 0.87 23.97
N LEU A 88 -2.41 1.48 23.22
CA LEU A 88 -2.27 2.75 22.52
C LEU A 88 -2.92 3.90 23.31
N GLY A 89 -3.35 3.65 24.54
CA GLY A 89 -3.93 4.65 25.44
C GLY A 89 -5.23 5.26 24.92
N GLY A 90 -5.98 4.56 24.06
CA GLY A 90 -7.23 5.08 23.49
C GLY A 90 -7.06 6.12 22.37
N SER A 91 -5.82 6.41 21.94
CA SER A 91 -5.57 7.41 20.89
C SER A 91 -5.87 6.87 19.49
N ALA A 92 -6.94 7.39 18.87
CA ALA A 92 -7.29 7.08 17.48
C ALA A 92 -6.17 7.46 16.49
N VAL A 93 -5.49 8.60 16.73
CA VAL A 93 -4.40 9.08 15.87
C VAL A 93 -3.20 8.13 15.88
N ALA A 94 -2.84 7.58 17.04
CA ALA A 94 -1.77 6.59 17.13
C ALA A 94 -2.09 5.34 16.30
N LEU A 95 -3.36 4.90 16.33
CA LEU A 95 -3.83 3.75 15.56
C LEU A 95 -3.79 4.01 14.05
N PHE A 96 -4.11 5.23 13.61
CA PHE A 96 -3.93 5.65 12.21
C PHE A 96 -2.48 5.58 11.78
N VAL A 97 -1.55 6.13 12.56
CA VAL A 97 -0.12 6.12 12.22
C VAL A 97 0.40 4.69 12.11
N VAL A 98 0.08 3.83 13.07
CA VAL A 98 0.47 2.41 13.04
C VAL A 98 -0.09 1.73 11.78
N THR A 99 -1.36 1.97 11.47
CA THR A 99 -2.01 1.43 10.27
C THR A 99 -1.26 1.87 9.02
N LEU A 100 -0.95 3.15 8.86
CA LEU A 100 -0.22 3.67 7.70
C LEU A 100 1.19 3.06 7.57
N VAL A 101 1.92 2.96 8.68
CA VAL A 101 3.26 2.36 8.69
C VAL A 101 3.20 0.89 8.29
N VAL A 102 2.27 0.13 8.85
CA VAL A 102 2.09 -1.28 8.52
C VAL A 102 1.68 -1.46 7.07
N GLY A 103 0.70 -0.70 6.58
CA GLY A 103 0.25 -0.74 5.19
C GLY A 103 1.37 -0.40 4.21
N GLY A 104 2.13 0.66 4.49
CA GLY A 104 3.29 1.06 3.69
C GLY A 104 4.38 0.02 3.65
N LEU A 105 4.70 -0.60 4.78
CA LEU A 105 5.70 -1.67 4.84
C LEU A 105 5.24 -2.92 4.06
N ILE A 106 4.00 -3.35 4.24
CA ILE A 106 3.43 -4.49 3.51
C ILE A 106 3.48 -4.23 2.00
N GLY A 107 3.08 -3.04 1.57
CA GLY A 107 3.10 -2.63 0.17
C GLY A 107 4.50 -2.53 -0.43
N GLY A 108 5.42 -1.91 0.30
CA GLY A 108 6.81 -1.76 -0.13
C GLY A 108 7.54 -3.09 -0.22
N LEU A 109 7.42 -3.94 0.81
CA LEU A 109 8.05 -5.26 0.85
C LEU A 109 7.42 -6.22 -0.16
N GLY A 110 6.09 -6.16 -0.34
CA GLY A 110 5.40 -6.92 -1.39
C GLY A 110 5.93 -6.55 -2.78
N ALA A 111 6.01 -5.26 -3.09
CA ALA A 111 6.57 -4.78 -4.36
C ALA A 111 8.04 -5.18 -4.56
N LEU A 112 8.88 -5.10 -3.51
CA LEU A 112 10.27 -5.57 -3.59
C LEU A 112 10.36 -7.06 -3.88
N SER A 113 9.54 -7.87 -3.22
CA SER A 113 9.51 -9.32 -3.40
C SER A 113 9.14 -9.66 -4.85
N GLY A 114 8.09 -9.04 -5.39
CA GLY A 114 7.69 -9.21 -6.79
C GLY A 114 8.79 -8.81 -7.78
N PHE A 115 9.46 -7.69 -7.54
CA PHE A 115 10.59 -7.27 -8.36
C PHE A 115 11.77 -8.26 -8.29
N GLN A 116 12.13 -8.74 -7.10
CA GLN A 116 13.24 -9.69 -6.95
C GLN A 116 12.95 -11.03 -7.64
N ILE A 117 11.73 -11.55 -7.53
CA ILE A 117 11.31 -12.76 -8.24
C ILE A 117 11.46 -12.56 -9.76
N ARG A 118 11.08 -11.39 -10.29
CA ARG A 118 11.28 -11.06 -11.70
C ARG A 118 12.75 -11.12 -12.12
N GLN A 119 13.65 -10.60 -11.28
CA GLN A 119 15.09 -10.61 -11.55
C GLN A 119 15.67 -12.03 -11.52
N LEU A 120 15.18 -12.89 -10.62
CA LEU A 120 15.60 -14.29 -10.54
C LEU A 120 15.18 -15.08 -11.78
N ILE A 121 13.98 -14.84 -12.33
CA ILE A 121 13.47 -15.52 -13.53
C ILE A 121 14.13 -15.02 -14.82
N LYS A 122 14.56 -13.75 -14.85
CA LYS A 122 15.23 -13.15 -16.01
C LYS A 122 16.70 -13.56 -16.16
N LYS A 123 17.27 -14.21 -15.15
CA LYS A 123 18.66 -14.66 -15.13
C LYS A 123 18.77 -16.06 -15.71
#